data_AF-A0A1R0XEU6-F1
#
_entry.id   AF-A0A1R0XEU6-F1
#
_cell.length_a   1.000
_cell.length_b   1.000
_cell.length_c   1.000
_cell.angle_alpha   90.00
_cell.angle_beta   90.00
_cell.angle_gamma   90.00
#
_symmetry.space_group_name_H-M   'P 1'
#
loop_
_entity.id
_entity.type
_entity.pdbx_description
1 polymer ?
#
loop_
_entity_poly.entity_id
_entity_poly.type
_entity_poly.pdbx_seq_one_letter_code
_entity_poly.pdbx_strand_id
1 'polypeptide(L)' 'MNKYFVVTSQRVAGHLMGQGFVIKGMGRNRKFPERNVFFFNNTERLQRAITEFNESRAEI' A
#
# COMPACT_ATOMS: atom_id res chain seq x y z
N MET A 1 17.29 1.09 6.62
CA MET A 1 16.08 1.44 5.85
C MET A 1 15.16 0.22 5.78
N ASN A 2 13.87 0.36 6.08
CA ASN A 2 12.95 -0.78 6.10
C ASN A 2 12.72 -1.30 4.66
N LYS A 3 13.00 -2.59 4.40
CA LYS A 3 12.95 -3.20 3.06
C LYS A 3 11.54 -3.14 2.44
N TYR A 4 10.52 -3.21 3.29
CA TYR A 4 9.13 -3.24 2.89
C TYR A 4 8.35 -2.03 3.41
N PHE A 5 7.40 -1.58 2.60
CA PHE A 5 6.35 -0.66 3.00
C PHE A 5 5.06 -1.45 3.21
N VAL A 6 4.35 -1.16 4.31
CA VAL A 6 3.14 -1.88 4.71
C VAL A 6 1.92 -1.04 4.37
N VAL A 7 1.06 -1.56 3.50
CA VAL A 7 -0.23 -0.97 3.17
C VAL A 7 -1.33 -1.73 3.90
N THR A 8 -2.17 -1.03 4.66
CA THR A 8 -3.29 -1.63 5.42
C THR A 8 -4.64 -1.46 4.72
N SER A 9 -4.70 -0.65 3.67
CA SER A 9 -5.90 -0.39 2.88
C SER A 9 -5.89 -1.24 1.61
N GLN A 10 -6.87 -2.13 1.49
CA GLN A 10 -7.05 -2.96 0.29
C GLN A 10 -7.26 -2.09 -0.97
N ARG A 11 -7.92 -0.94 -0.84
CA ARG A 11 -8.12 0.00 -1.96
C ARG A 11 -6.80 0.60 -2.44
N VAL A 12 -5.94 1.02 -1.52
CA VAL A 12 -4.60 1.54 -1.86
C VAL A 12 -3.77 0.42 -2.48
N ALA A 13 -3.80 -0.79 -1.91
CA ALA A 13 -3.08 -1.94 -2.47
C ALA A 13 -3.53 -2.26 -3.91
N GLY A 14 -4.85 -2.24 -4.18
CA GLY A 14 -5.39 -2.43 -5.52
C GLY A 14 -4.96 -1.34 -6.51
N HIS A 15 -4.95 -0.07 -6.08
CA HIS A 15 -4.44 1.03 -6.91
C HIS A 15 -2.97 0.84 -7.27
N LEU A 16 -2.13 0.50 -6.29
CA LEU A 16 -0.71 0.23 -6.51
C LEU A 16 -0.50 -0.96 -7.45
N MET A 17 -1.26 -2.04 -7.29
CA MET A 17 -1.22 -3.17 -8.22
C MET A 17 -1.58 -2.74 -9.65
N GLY A 18 -2.59 -1.89 -9.81
CA GLY A 18 -2.99 -1.34 -11.12
C GLY A 18 -1.90 -0.49 -11.79
N GLN A 19 -1.02 0.14 -11.01
CA GLN A 19 0.15 0.88 -11.51
C GLN A 19 1.41 0.00 -11.71
N GLY A 20 1.29 -1.32 -11.54
CA GLY A 20 2.36 -2.29 -11.76
C GLY A 20 3.23 -2.59 -10.53
N PHE A 21 2.86 -2.14 -9.33
CA PHE A 21 3.57 -2.53 -8.11
C PHE A 21 3.19 -3.97 -7.70
N VAL A 22 4.19 -4.75 -7.27
CA VAL A 22 4.02 -6.16 -6.93
C VAL A 22 4.03 -6.35 -5.41
N ILE A 23 2.98 -7.01 -4.89
CA ILE A 23 2.93 -7.46 -3.49
C ILE A 23 4.04 -8.48 -3.24
N LYS A 24 4.85 -8.26 -2.20
CA LYS A 24 5.93 -9.15 -1.76
C LYS A 24 5.52 -10.10 -0.65
N GLY A 25 4.38 -9.84 -0.02
CA GLY A 25 3.77 -10.71 0.96
C GLY A 25 2.46 -10.12 1.46
N MET A 26 1.71 -10.95 2.17
CA MET A 26 0.54 -10.53 2.93
C MET A 26 0.69 -11.01 4.37
N GLY A 27 0.07 -10.27 5.29
CA GLY A 27 0.06 -10.64 6.70
C GLY A 27 -1.28 -10.29 7.34
N ARG A 28 -1.49 -10.79 8.55
CA ARG A 28 -2.66 -10.44 9.35
C ARG A 28 -2.45 -9.08 10.02
N ASN A 29 -3.44 -8.21 9.97
CA ASN A 29 -3.39 -6.96 10.73
C ASN A 29 -3.55 -7.28 12.22
N ARG A 30 -2.54 -6.91 13.03
CA ARG A 30 -2.52 -7.21 14.47
C ARG A 30 -3.62 -6.47 15.26
N LYS A 31 -4.06 -5.31 14.76
CA LYS A 31 -5.10 -4.50 15.40
C LYS A 31 -6.50 -4.90 14.93
N PHE A 32 -6.62 -5.32 13.69
CA PHE A 32 -7.88 -5.69 13.04
C PHE A 32 -7.74 -7.06 12.39
N PRO A 33 -7.83 -8.15 13.16
CA PRO A 33 -7.42 -9.48 12.72
C PRO A 33 -8.21 -10.07 11.54
N GLU A 34 -9.34 -9.47 11.18
CA GLU A 34 -10.16 -9.74 10.00
C GLU A 34 -9.64 -9.08 8.72
N ARG A 35 -8.63 -8.20 8.83
CA ARG A 35 -8.03 -7.47 7.71
C ARG A 35 -6.62 -7.96 7.39
N ASN A 36 -6.29 -7.88 6.12
CA ASN A 36 -4.93 -8.14 5.63
C ASN A 36 -4.09 -6.86 5.63
N VAL A 37 -2.77 -7.04 5.76
CA VAL A 37 -1.76 -6.05 5.42
C VAL A 37 -0.97 -6.54 4.20
N PHE A 38 -0.57 -5.61 3.34
CA PHE A 38 0.08 -5.89 2.07
C PHE A 38 1.48 -5.29 2.09
N PHE A 39 2.50 -6.12 1.85
CA PHE A 39 3.89 -5.71 1.85
C PHE A 39 4.33 -5.39 0.42
N PHE A 40 4.91 -4.22 0.20
CA PHE A 40 5.50 -3.80 -1.08
C PHE A 40 6.98 -3.47 -0.89
N ASN A 41 7.77 -3.49 -1.97
CA ASN A 41 9.13 -2.94 -1.91
C ASN A 41 9.05 -1.45 -1.56
N ASN A 42 9.82 -1.03 -0.54
CA ASN A 42 9.87 0.38 -0.16
C ASN A 42 10.76 1.16 -1.13
N THR A 43 10.14 1.81 -2.12
CA THR A 43 10.84 2.63 -3.12
C THR A 43 10.24 4.03 -3.14
N GLU A 44 11.02 5.03 -3.58
CA GLU A 44 10.49 6.39 -3.76
C GLU A 44 9.30 6.44 -4.71
N ARG A 45 9.32 5.62 -5.77
CA ARG A 45 8.21 5.51 -6.71
C ARG A 45 6.92 5.05 -6.00
N LEU A 46 7.02 4.09 -5.08
CA LEU A 46 5.87 3.65 -4.27
C LEU A 46 5.36 4.77 -3.37
N GLN A 47 6.26 5.48 -2.69
CA GLN A 47 5.87 6.59 -1.81
C GLN A 47 5.14 7.69 -2.59
N ARG A 48 5.66 8.08 -3.76
CA ARG A 48 5.01 9.06 -4.64
C ARG A 48 3.61 8.62 -5.06
N ALA A 49 3.45 7.36 -5.51
CA ALA A 49 2.14 6.83 -5.90
C ALA A 49 1.12 6.83 -4.75
N ILE A 50 1.56 6.60 -3.50
CA ILE A 50 0.68 6.67 -2.33
C ILE A 50 0.28 8.12 -2.03
N THR A 51 1.23 9.05 -2.11
CA THR A 51 0.94 10.49 -1.94
C THR A 51 -0.05 10.98 -2.98
N GLU A 52 0.20 10.71 -4.27
CA GLU A 52 -0.68 11.07 -5.38
C GLU A 52 -2.10 10.49 -5.20
N PHE A 53 -2.22 9.22 -4.79
CA PHE A 53 -3.51 8.59 -4.51
C PHE A 53 -4.26 9.26 -3.35
N ASN A 54 -3.56 9.74 -2.32
CA ASN A 54 -4.19 10.40 -1.18
C ASN A 54 -4.64 11.83 -1.54
N GLU A 55 -3.84 12.55 -2.32
CA GLU A 55 -4.17 13.91 -2.81
C GLU A 55 -5.38 13.86 -3.73
N SER A 56 -5.43 12.92 -4.69
CA SER A 56 -6.56 12.77 -5.61
C SER A 56 -7.88 12.39 -4.92
N ARG A 57 -7.84 11.99 -3.64
CA ARG A 57 -9.01 11.67 -2.83
C ARG A 57 -9.44 12.79 -1.91
N ALA A 58 -8.60 13.80 -1.68
CA ALA A 58 -8.94 14.95 -0.86
C ALA A 58 -9.80 15.97 -1.61
N GLU A 59 -9.86 15.87 -2.94
CA GLU A 59 -10.63 16.76 -3.82
C GLU A 59 -12.06 16.27 -4.10
N ILE A 60 -12.53 15.21 -3.42
CA ILE A 60 -13.88 14.61 -3.58
C ILE A 60 -14.66 14.71 -2.27
#